data_AF-A0A1I1Y109-F1
#
_entry.id   AF-A0A1I1Y109-F1
#
_cell.length_a   1.000
_cell.length_b   1.000
_cell.length_c   1.000
_cell.angle_alpha   90.00
_cell.angle_beta   90.00
_cell.angle_gamma   90.00
#
_symmetry.space_group_name_H-M   'P 1'
#
loop_
_entity.id
_entity.type
_entity.pdbx_description
1 polymer ?
#
loop_
_entity_poly.entity_id
_entity_poly.type
_entity_poly.pdbx_seq_one_letter_code
_entity_poly.pdbx_strand_id
1 'polypeptide(L)'
;MDRGGLDGLAREQASSSSGSSHRASLPKTVTLGGQKYLSVDSIPEQTRNALKAVSDPVQALQLDDNSVFYRVTDRKWLKNGQLAGNPESLARIENHQVVRQDAPHRAASMQAKHLKDPTLNVMHGSGARDAALAYMEEGRQLVSFTLGDVRKLGGGEVYFDTTSLYDDGDGNASLIVTVPRHKKLAVTVE
;
A
#
# COMPACT_ATOMS: atom_id res chain seq x y z
N MET A 1 -20.38 -19.44 65.96
CA MET A 1 -18.93 -19.72 65.81
C MET A 1 -18.66 -19.82 64.32
N ASP A 2 -17.69 -19.19 63.71
CA ASP A 2 -16.88 -18.01 63.98
C ASP A 2 -16.25 -17.65 62.60
N ARG A 3 -15.61 -16.50 62.52
CA ARG A 3 -15.17 -15.73 61.34
C ARG A 3 -14.11 -16.38 60.45
N GLY A 4 -14.05 -15.90 59.20
CA GLY A 4 -12.81 -15.73 58.40
C GLY A 4 -13.03 -16.00 56.90
N GLY A 5 -12.65 -15.18 55.92
CA GLY A 5 -11.95 -13.90 55.89
C GLY A 5 -11.52 -13.57 54.44
N LEU A 6 -11.85 -12.36 53.99
CA LEU A 6 -11.10 -11.38 53.16
C LEU A 6 -10.45 -11.79 51.80
N ASP A 7 -10.97 -11.14 50.74
CA ASP A 7 -10.33 -10.27 49.74
C ASP A 7 -8.90 -10.53 49.23
N GLY A 8 -8.74 -10.44 47.90
CA GLY A 8 -7.44 -10.22 47.26
C GLY A 8 -7.47 -10.25 45.72
N LEU A 9 -7.56 -9.07 45.10
CA LEU A 9 -7.41 -8.83 43.66
C LEU A 9 -5.95 -8.92 43.18
N ALA A 10 -5.81 -9.35 41.91
CA ALA A 10 -4.76 -9.00 40.93
C ALA A 10 -3.30 -9.47 41.14
N ARG A 11 -2.78 -10.31 40.23
CA ARG A 11 -1.87 -9.91 39.13
C ARG A 11 -1.25 -11.10 38.39
N GLU A 12 -1.25 -10.97 37.06
CA GLU A 12 -0.21 -11.31 36.08
C GLU A 12 0.68 -12.54 36.34
N GLN A 13 0.55 -13.55 35.47
CA GLN A 13 1.73 -14.06 34.77
C GLN A 13 1.42 -14.25 33.28
N ALA A 14 2.14 -13.45 32.49
CA ALA A 14 2.26 -13.54 31.06
C ALA A 14 2.96 -14.84 30.65
N SER A 15 2.56 -15.42 29.51
CA SER A 15 3.56 -15.94 28.58
C SER A 15 2.98 -16.18 27.18
N SER A 16 3.72 -15.66 26.20
CA SER A 16 3.77 -16.06 24.80
C SER A 16 2.56 -15.76 23.90
N SER A 17 2.37 -14.49 23.56
CA SER A 17 1.94 -14.17 22.21
C SER A 17 3.16 -14.30 21.28
N SER A 18 3.38 -15.48 20.71
CA SER A 18 4.18 -15.62 19.50
C SER A 18 3.43 -14.88 18.38
N GLY A 19 3.80 -13.63 18.15
CA GLY A 19 3.39 -12.87 16.98
C GLY A 19 4.05 -13.47 15.74
N SER A 20 3.62 -14.67 15.35
CA SER A 20 3.85 -15.16 14.01
C SER A 20 2.90 -14.39 13.12
N SER A 21 3.43 -13.37 12.45
CA SER A 21 2.79 -12.64 11.37
C SER A 21 2.59 -13.60 10.19
N HIS A 22 1.71 -14.59 10.35
CA HIS A 22 1.22 -15.38 9.23
C HIS A 22 0.37 -14.43 8.38
N ARG A 23 1.01 -13.79 7.39
CA ARG A 23 0.30 -13.17 6.28
C ARG A 23 -0.60 -14.27 5.72
N ALA A 24 -1.90 -14.17 5.98
CA ALA A 24 -2.85 -15.18 5.55
C ALA A 24 -2.69 -15.35 4.03
N SER A 25 -2.36 -16.57 3.59
CA SER A 25 -2.23 -16.86 2.16
C SER A 25 -3.54 -16.52 1.47
N LEU A 26 -3.47 -15.80 0.36
CA LEU A 26 -4.66 -15.50 -0.43
C LEU A 26 -5.32 -16.82 -0.88
N PRO A 27 -6.66 -16.87 -1.00
CA PRO A 27 -7.32 -18.01 -1.60
C PRO A 27 -6.80 -18.22 -3.02
N LYS A 28 -6.77 -19.48 -3.52
CA LYS A 28 -6.31 -19.80 -4.88
C LYS A 28 -6.96 -18.95 -5.96
N THR A 29 -8.22 -18.57 -5.75
CA THR A 29 -8.96 -17.63 -6.59
C THR A 29 -9.39 -16.44 -5.76
N VAL A 30 -9.17 -15.22 -6.28
CA VAL A 30 -9.53 -13.95 -5.65
C VAL A 30 -10.54 -13.24 -6.54
N THR A 31 -11.61 -12.71 -5.95
CA THR A 31 -12.56 -11.86 -6.68
C THR A 31 -12.22 -10.40 -6.42
N LEU A 32 -11.88 -9.64 -7.46
CA LEU A 32 -11.58 -8.21 -7.41
C LEU A 32 -12.42 -7.49 -8.45
N GLY A 33 -13.15 -6.44 -8.03
CA GLY A 33 -14.03 -5.69 -8.94
C GLY A 33 -15.09 -6.56 -9.64
N GLY A 34 -15.57 -7.61 -8.99
CA GLY A 34 -16.54 -8.56 -9.55
C GLY A 34 -15.95 -9.60 -10.52
N GLN A 35 -14.66 -9.52 -10.84
CA GLN A 35 -13.96 -10.47 -11.71
C GLN A 35 -13.13 -11.47 -10.88
N LYS A 36 -13.05 -12.71 -11.34
CA LYS A 36 -12.25 -13.77 -10.71
C LYS A 36 -10.84 -13.83 -11.30
N TYR A 37 -9.85 -13.87 -10.43
CA TYR A 37 -8.43 -13.99 -10.76
C TYR A 37 -7.81 -15.16 -10.01
N LEU A 38 -6.66 -15.64 -10.47
CA LEU A 38 -5.84 -16.55 -9.68
C LEU A 38 -4.98 -15.74 -8.72
N SER A 39 -4.81 -16.24 -7.49
CA SER A 39 -3.81 -15.70 -6.59
C SER A 39 -2.41 -15.98 -7.14
N VAL A 40 -1.50 -15.02 -7.00
CA VAL A 40 -0.08 -15.22 -7.37
C VAL A 40 0.59 -16.33 -6.53
N ASP A 41 0.04 -16.64 -5.35
CA ASP A 41 0.55 -17.73 -4.52
C ASP A 41 0.13 -19.12 -5.06
N SER A 42 -0.79 -19.15 -6.02
CA SER A 42 -1.29 -20.40 -6.63
C SER A 42 -0.54 -20.84 -7.90
N ILE A 43 0.38 -20.01 -8.41
CA ILE A 43 1.21 -20.33 -9.59
C ILE A 43 2.60 -20.86 -9.17
N PRO A 44 3.34 -21.54 -10.06
CA PRO A 44 4.68 -22.05 -9.75
C PRO A 44 5.62 -20.96 -9.25
N GLU A 45 6.49 -21.30 -8.30
CA GLU A 45 7.39 -20.36 -7.64
C GLU A 45 8.29 -19.59 -8.61
N GLN A 46 8.87 -20.27 -9.59
CA GLN A 46 9.71 -19.62 -10.59
C GLN A 46 8.94 -18.53 -11.36
N THR A 47 7.69 -18.82 -11.76
CA THR A 47 6.82 -17.87 -12.44
C THR A 47 6.43 -16.71 -11.51
N ARG A 48 6.11 -17.00 -10.25
CA ARG A 48 5.82 -15.98 -9.23
C ARG A 48 7.01 -15.03 -9.04
N ASN A 49 8.22 -15.55 -8.92
CA ASN A 49 9.41 -14.75 -8.67
C ASN A 49 9.75 -13.88 -9.89
N ALA A 50 9.67 -14.45 -11.10
CA ALA A 50 9.86 -13.70 -12.35
C ALA A 50 8.81 -12.59 -12.52
N LEU A 51 7.54 -12.89 -12.19
CA LEU A 51 6.47 -11.90 -12.25
C LEU A 51 6.70 -10.77 -11.23
N LYS A 52 7.00 -11.11 -9.98
CA LYS A 52 7.23 -10.10 -8.94
C LYS A 52 8.42 -9.21 -9.26
N ALA A 53 9.50 -9.75 -9.81
CA ALA A 53 10.67 -8.96 -10.21
C ALA A 53 10.35 -7.81 -11.18
N VAL A 54 9.26 -7.93 -11.97
CA VAL A 54 8.85 -6.89 -12.93
C VAL A 54 7.59 -6.13 -12.53
N SER A 55 6.69 -6.71 -11.74
CA SER A 55 5.36 -6.13 -11.46
C SER A 55 5.15 -5.69 -10.01
N ASP A 56 6.00 -6.14 -9.08
CA ASP A 56 6.00 -5.66 -7.69
C ASP A 56 6.98 -4.46 -7.60
N PRO A 57 6.49 -3.21 -7.45
CA PRO A 57 7.35 -2.04 -7.39
C PRO A 57 8.37 -2.11 -6.25
N VAL A 58 8.05 -2.79 -5.16
CA VAL A 58 8.97 -2.95 -4.02
C VAL A 58 10.22 -3.70 -4.46
N GLN A 59 10.07 -4.72 -5.31
CA GLN A 59 11.20 -5.49 -5.85
C GLN A 59 11.85 -4.79 -7.03
N ALA A 60 11.05 -4.32 -7.99
CA ALA A 60 11.53 -3.71 -9.22
C ALA A 60 12.33 -2.42 -8.98
N LEU A 61 11.88 -1.60 -8.02
CA LEU A 61 12.50 -0.32 -7.68
C LEU A 61 13.32 -0.38 -6.38
N GLN A 62 13.45 -1.56 -5.78
CA GLN A 62 14.18 -1.78 -4.52
C GLN A 62 13.68 -0.88 -3.38
N LEU A 63 12.36 -0.71 -3.27
CA LEU A 63 11.77 0.15 -2.25
C LEU A 63 11.95 -0.44 -0.85
N ASP A 64 12.38 0.41 0.07
CA ASP A 64 12.58 0.11 1.47
C ASP A 64 11.76 1.08 2.35
N ASP A 65 11.86 0.94 3.67
CA ASP A 65 11.14 1.81 4.60
C ASP A 65 11.56 3.29 4.52
N ASN A 66 12.73 3.59 3.97
CA ASN A 66 13.24 4.95 3.80
C ASN A 66 12.82 5.58 2.46
N SER A 67 12.22 4.79 1.57
CA SER A 67 11.80 5.25 0.26
C SER A 67 10.74 6.33 0.39
N VAL A 68 11.07 7.53 -0.10
CA VAL A 68 10.22 8.72 0.00
C VAL A 68 9.25 8.76 -1.18
N PHE A 69 8.02 9.16 -0.88
CA PHE A 69 6.96 9.39 -1.83
C PHE A 69 6.52 10.84 -1.78
N TYR A 70 6.30 11.42 -2.95
CA TYR A 70 5.81 12.78 -3.12
C TYR A 70 4.44 12.79 -3.78
N ARG A 71 3.56 13.69 -3.37
CA ARG A 71 2.35 13.99 -4.12
C ARG A 71 1.86 15.40 -3.86
N VAL A 72 1.15 15.95 -4.83
CA VAL A 72 0.33 17.13 -4.61
C VAL A 72 -1.09 16.71 -4.19
N THR A 73 -1.66 17.42 -3.24
CA THR A 73 -3.05 17.24 -2.79
C THR A 73 -3.72 18.58 -2.52
N ASP A 74 -5.04 18.64 -2.70
CA ASP A 74 -5.84 19.79 -2.28
C ASP A 74 -5.79 19.94 -0.75
N ARG A 75 -5.54 21.18 -0.27
CA ARG A 75 -5.39 21.51 1.16
C ARG A 75 -6.61 21.10 1.97
N LYS A 76 -7.81 21.05 1.37
CA LYS A 76 -9.02 20.62 2.08
C LYS A 76 -8.96 19.18 2.58
N TRP A 77 -8.14 18.33 1.93
CA TRP A 77 -7.95 16.93 2.30
C TRP A 77 -6.86 16.73 3.35
N LEU A 78 -5.98 17.72 3.54
CA LEU A 78 -5.00 17.73 4.63
C LEU A 78 -5.67 18.21 5.91
N LYS A 79 -5.75 17.32 6.90
CA LYS A 79 -6.28 17.63 8.23
C LYS A 79 -5.19 17.41 9.26
N ASN A 80 -4.72 18.50 9.87
CA ASN A 80 -3.66 18.48 10.89
C ASN A 80 -2.38 17.74 10.43
N GLY A 81 -1.94 17.99 9.19
CA GLY A 81 -0.76 17.31 8.63
C GLY A 81 -0.97 15.83 8.33
N GLN A 82 -2.22 15.38 8.18
CA GLN A 82 -2.53 14.00 7.88
C GLN A 82 -3.42 13.86 6.63
N LEU A 83 -3.23 12.75 5.91
CA LEU A 83 -3.93 12.41 4.68
C LEU A 83 -4.55 11.01 4.79
N ALA A 84 -5.78 10.83 4.31
CA ALA A 84 -6.40 9.51 4.15
C ALA A 84 -6.24 9.06 2.69
N GLY A 85 -6.19 7.74 2.46
CA GLY A 85 -6.28 7.22 1.10
C GLY A 85 -7.62 7.54 0.44
N ASN A 86 -7.61 7.68 -0.88
CA ASN A 86 -8.82 7.87 -1.69
C ASN A 86 -9.49 6.50 -1.97
N PRO A 87 -10.72 6.26 -1.46
CA PRO A 87 -11.44 5.01 -1.72
C PRO A 87 -11.96 4.90 -3.15
N GLU A 88 -12.19 6.02 -3.84
CA GLU A 88 -12.75 6.09 -5.20
C GLU A 88 -11.65 6.37 -6.25
N SER A 89 -10.46 5.83 -6.03
CA SER A 89 -9.33 6.02 -6.94
C SER A 89 -9.63 5.44 -8.32
N LEU A 90 -9.58 6.29 -9.35
CA LEU A 90 -9.77 5.91 -10.75
C LEU A 90 -8.46 5.45 -11.43
N ALA A 91 -7.33 5.48 -10.70
CA ALA A 91 -6.05 5.00 -11.19
C ALA A 91 -6.16 3.53 -11.60
N ARG A 92 -5.43 3.16 -12.64
CA ARG A 92 -5.32 1.79 -13.13
C ARG A 92 -3.97 1.24 -12.67
N ILE A 93 -3.98 0.03 -12.12
CA ILE A 93 -2.80 -0.59 -11.53
C ILE A 93 -2.50 -1.94 -12.17
N GLU A 94 -1.23 -2.33 -12.11
CA GLU A 94 -0.81 -3.73 -12.19
C GLU A 94 -0.82 -4.34 -10.80
N ASN A 95 -1.78 -5.23 -10.54
CA ASN A 95 -1.90 -5.92 -9.27
C ASN A 95 -1.04 -7.20 -9.27
N HIS A 96 0.18 -7.11 -8.74
CA HIS A 96 1.14 -8.21 -8.65
C HIS A 96 0.75 -9.33 -7.66
N GLN A 97 -0.37 -9.19 -6.94
CA GLN A 97 -0.87 -10.22 -6.02
C GLN A 97 -1.82 -11.21 -6.69
N VAL A 98 -2.30 -10.89 -7.90
CA VAL A 98 -3.20 -11.73 -8.68
C VAL A 98 -2.79 -11.77 -10.14
N VAL A 99 -3.11 -12.86 -10.81
CA VAL A 99 -2.82 -13.06 -12.23
C VAL A 99 -4.09 -13.42 -12.99
N ARG A 100 -4.07 -13.15 -14.30
CA ARG A 100 -5.12 -13.61 -15.18
C ARG A 100 -5.00 -15.12 -15.38
N GLN A 101 -6.14 -15.81 -15.42
CA GLN A 101 -6.16 -17.27 -15.61
C GLN A 101 -5.64 -17.69 -17.00
N ASP A 102 -5.87 -16.86 -18.02
CA ASP A 102 -5.40 -17.07 -19.39
C ASP A 102 -3.94 -16.65 -19.63
N ALA A 103 -3.36 -15.89 -18.71
CA ALA A 103 -1.99 -15.38 -18.80
C ALA A 103 -1.32 -15.34 -17.40
N PRO A 104 -0.99 -16.50 -16.80
CA PRO A 104 -0.47 -16.58 -15.42
C PRO A 104 0.94 -16.01 -15.24
N HIS A 105 1.57 -15.51 -16.31
CA HIS A 105 2.85 -14.80 -16.29
C HIS A 105 2.70 -13.27 -16.29
N ARG A 106 1.46 -12.74 -16.20
CA ARG A 106 1.17 -11.31 -16.17
C ARG A 106 0.30 -10.95 -14.98
N ALA A 107 0.66 -9.87 -14.30
CA ALA A 107 -0.17 -9.27 -13.26
C ALA A 107 -1.52 -8.85 -13.85
N ALA A 108 -2.58 -8.92 -13.04
CA ALA A 108 -3.88 -8.43 -13.48
C ALA A 108 -3.90 -6.90 -13.51
N SER A 109 -4.51 -6.32 -14.54
CA SER A 109 -4.74 -4.87 -14.61
C SER A 109 -6.15 -4.53 -14.13
N MET A 110 -6.27 -3.61 -13.17
CA MET A 110 -7.56 -3.25 -12.55
C MET A 110 -7.60 -1.80 -12.09
N GLN A 111 -8.79 -1.28 -11.72
CA GLN A 111 -8.91 0.02 -11.06
C GLN A 111 -8.56 -0.10 -9.57
N ALA A 112 -7.82 0.88 -9.04
CA ALA A 112 -7.37 0.91 -7.65
C ALA A 112 -8.52 0.93 -6.63
N LYS A 113 -9.68 1.51 -6.95
CA LYS A 113 -10.89 1.46 -6.09
C LYS A 113 -11.37 0.04 -5.74
N HIS A 114 -10.94 -0.97 -6.49
CA HIS A 114 -11.29 -2.37 -6.23
C HIS A 114 -10.33 -3.06 -5.25
N LEU A 115 -9.26 -2.38 -4.81
CA LEU A 115 -8.46 -2.84 -3.68
C LEU A 115 -9.25 -2.74 -2.37
N LYS A 116 -8.87 -3.56 -1.40
CA LYS A 116 -9.49 -3.58 -0.06
C LYS A 116 -9.34 -2.23 0.64
N ASP A 117 -8.13 -1.68 0.57
CA ASP A 117 -7.74 -0.45 1.24
C ASP A 117 -7.73 0.74 0.26
N PRO A 118 -8.16 1.93 0.72
CA PRO A 118 -8.02 3.18 -0.05
C PRO A 118 -6.58 3.45 -0.45
N THR A 119 -6.39 4.28 -1.48
CA THR A 119 -5.06 4.47 -2.08
C THR A 119 -4.66 5.92 -2.26
N LEU A 120 -3.35 6.16 -2.32
CA LEU A 120 -2.75 7.44 -2.72
C LEU A 120 -1.91 7.22 -3.98
N ASN A 121 -2.18 8.01 -5.03
CA ASN A 121 -1.22 8.22 -6.12
C ASN A 121 -0.03 9.06 -5.63
N VAL A 122 1.17 8.62 -5.95
CA VAL A 122 2.43 9.25 -5.53
C VAL A 122 3.48 9.13 -6.63
N MET A 123 4.50 9.97 -6.53
CA MET A 123 5.71 9.89 -7.31
C MET A 123 6.85 9.40 -6.42
N HIS A 124 7.73 8.57 -6.98
CA HIS A 124 8.96 8.09 -6.38
C HIS A 124 10.11 8.24 -7.38
N GLY A 125 11.33 8.50 -6.92
CA GLY A 125 12.49 8.70 -7.79
C GLY A 125 13.23 10.01 -7.54
N SER A 126 14.37 10.17 -8.21
CA SER A 126 15.28 11.31 -7.98
C SER A 126 14.68 12.67 -8.37
N GLY A 127 13.84 12.70 -9.41
CA GLY A 127 13.08 13.87 -9.85
C GLY A 127 11.64 13.90 -9.36
N ALA A 128 11.23 12.97 -8.49
CA ALA A 128 9.82 12.78 -8.13
C ALA A 128 9.20 13.99 -7.44
N ARG A 129 9.98 14.74 -6.66
CA ARG A 129 9.54 15.99 -6.05
C ARG A 129 9.13 17.00 -7.11
N ASP A 130 9.99 17.23 -8.09
CA ASP A 130 9.76 18.22 -9.14
C ASP A 130 8.68 17.74 -10.12
N ALA A 131 8.64 16.45 -10.43
CA ALA A 131 7.56 15.84 -11.19
C ALA A 131 6.20 15.99 -10.48
N ALA A 132 6.15 15.84 -9.15
CA ALA A 132 4.93 16.08 -8.38
C ALA A 132 4.52 17.57 -8.41
N LEU A 133 5.48 18.50 -8.38
CA LEU A 133 5.22 19.93 -8.47
C LEU A 133 4.56 20.35 -9.79
N ALA A 134 4.70 19.58 -10.87
CA ALA A 134 3.97 19.83 -12.11
C ALA A 134 2.43 19.80 -11.95
N TYR A 135 1.92 19.18 -10.88
CA TYR A 135 0.50 19.13 -10.52
C TYR A 135 0.08 20.21 -9.52
N MET A 136 0.99 21.13 -9.18
CA MET A 136 0.73 22.23 -8.25
C MET A 136 -0.21 23.26 -8.88
N GLU A 137 -1.23 23.62 -8.13
CA GLU A 137 -2.21 24.66 -8.47
C GLU A 137 -2.59 25.43 -7.20
N GLU A 138 -3.29 26.55 -7.34
CA GLU A 138 -3.83 27.28 -6.19
C GLU A 138 -4.68 26.38 -5.29
N GLY A 139 -4.50 26.49 -3.97
CA GLY A 139 -5.21 25.67 -2.99
C GLY A 139 -4.68 24.25 -2.81
N ARG A 140 -3.63 23.85 -3.54
CA ARG A 140 -2.94 22.56 -3.35
C ARG A 140 -1.65 22.71 -2.54
N GLN A 141 -1.15 21.59 -2.04
CA GLN A 141 0.10 21.48 -1.30
C GLN A 141 0.85 20.23 -1.73
N LEU A 142 2.18 20.37 -1.83
CA LEU A 142 3.10 19.25 -1.97
C LEU A 142 3.27 18.62 -0.59
N VAL A 143 3.18 17.30 -0.54
CA VAL A 143 3.42 16.54 0.67
C VAL A 143 4.35 15.36 0.40
N SER A 144 5.07 14.96 1.45
CA SER A 144 5.95 13.80 1.42
C SER A 144 5.72 12.88 2.62
N PHE A 145 6.06 11.60 2.45
CA PHE A 145 6.07 10.58 3.50
C PHE A 145 6.92 9.39 3.05
N THR A 146 7.29 8.50 3.97
CA THR A 146 8.06 7.29 3.63
C THR A 146 7.17 6.06 3.52
N LEU A 147 7.62 5.04 2.77
CA LEU A 147 6.98 3.72 2.77
C LEU A 147 6.90 3.12 4.18
N GLY A 148 7.94 3.35 5.01
CA GLY A 148 7.97 2.93 6.41
C GLY A 148 6.83 3.53 7.23
N ASP A 149 6.48 4.81 7.00
CA ASP A 149 5.36 5.45 7.70
C ASP A 149 4.01 4.83 7.36
N VAL A 150 3.83 4.41 6.10
CA VAL A 150 2.61 3.69 5.68
C VAL A 150 2.58 2.28 6.27
N ARG A 151 3.71 1.58 6.28
CA ARG A 151 3.84 0.23 6.87
C ARG A 151 3.58 0.22 8.37
N LYS A 152 4.03 1.24 9.11
CA LYS A 152 3.71 1.41 10.56
C LYS A 152 2.21 1.51 10.83
N LEU A 153 1.41 1.97 9.85
CA LEU A 153 -0.04 2.02 9.97
C LEU A 153 -0.73 0.68 9.65
N GLY A 154 0.03 -0.31 9.17
CA GLY A 154 -0.47 -1.59 8.69
C GLY A 154 -0.85 -1.58 7.20
N GLY A 155 -0.38 -0.60 6.43
CA GLY A 155 -0.55 -0.52 4.97
C GLY A 155 0.75 -0.73 4.20
N GLY A 156 0.86 -0.05 3.06
CA GLY A 156 2.12 -0.01 2.30
C GLY A 156 2.25 -1.10 1.24
N GLU A 157 1.13 -1.64 0.73
CA GLU A 157 1.14 -2.34 -0.55
C GLU A 157 1.28 -1.29 -1.65
N VAL A 158 2.24 -1.50 -2.56
CA VAL A 158 2.61 -0.54 -3.60
C VAL A 158 2.34 -1.16 -4.96
N TYR A 159 1.71 -0.41 -5.85
CA TYR A 159 1.42 -0.84 -7.21
C TYR A 159 1.93 0.19 -8.18
N PHE A 160 2.34 -0.24 -9.36
CA PHE A 160 2.59 0.70 -10.44
C PHE A 160 1.28 1.33 -10.92
N ASP A 161 1.30 2.64 -11.17
CA ASP A 161 0.21 3.34 -11.84
C ASP A 161 0.40 3.24 -13.36
N THR A 162 -0.50 2.50 -14.02
CA THR A 162 -0.45 2.26 -15.47
C THR A 162 -1.16 3.33 -16.27
N THR A 163 -1.71 4.38 -15.63
CA THR A 163 -2.35 5.51 -16.32
C THR A 163 -1.34 6.59 -16.72
N SER A 164 -0.23 6.63 -16.01
CA SER A 164 0.98 7.40 -16.31
C SER A 164 1.97 6.57 -17.14
N LEU A 165 2.71 7.21 -18.04
CA LEU A 165 3.84 6.55 -18.70
C LEU A 165 4.81 6.07 -17.62
N TYR A 166 5.16 4.79 -17.67
CA TYR A 166 5.74 4.01 -16.57
C TYR A 166 7.13 4.44 -16.09
N ASP A 167 7.77 5.34 -16.83
CA ASP A 167 9.13 5.80 -16.62
C ASP A 167 9.29 6.98 -17.58
N ASP A 168 9.61 8.17 -17.08
CA ASP A 168 10.02 9.28 -17.96
C ASP A 168 11.45 9.10 -18.49
N GLY A 169 12.13 8.01 -18.09
CA GLY A 169 13.53 7.74 -18.41
C GLY A 169 14.51 8.37 -17.43
N ASP A 170 14.02 9.20 -16.49
CA ASP A 170 14.80 9.89 -15.47
C ASP A 170 14.73 9.18 -14.10
N GLY A 171 14.17 7.97 -14.06
CA GLY A 171 14.06 7.16 -12.86
C GLY A 171 12.92 7.61 -11.93
N ASN A 172 11.91 8.28 -12.47
CA ASN A 172 10.68 8.61 -11.76
C ASN A 172 9.59 7.57 -12.04
N ALA A 173 8.98 7.04 -10.99
CA ALA A 173 7.87 6.10 -11.07
C ALA A 173 6.61 6.71 -10.45
N SER A 174 5.52 6.65 -11.21
CA SER A 174 4.18 6.89 -10.68
C SER A 174 3.64 5.62 -10.04
N LEU A 175 3.27 5.72 -8.77
CA LEU A 175 2.89 4.58 -7.93
C LEU A 175 1.54 4.84 -7.25
N ILE A 176 0.89 3.75 -6.87
CA ILE A 176 -0.31 3.71 -6.05
C ILE A 176 0.04 2.99 -4.75
N VAL A 177 -0.09 3.67 -3.62
CA VAL A 177 0.20 3.13 -2.28
C VAL A 177 -1.09 2.96 -1.49
N THR A 178 -1.30 1.80 -0.87
CA THR A 178 -2.46 1.58 0.01
C THR A 178 -2.28 2.24 1.36
N VAL A 179 -3.34 2.90 1.83
CA VAL A 179 -3.47 3.42 3.19
C VAL A 179 -4.63 2.68 3.84
N PRO A 180 -4.44 2.06 5.03
CA PRO A 180 -5.48 1.25 5.64
C PRO A 180 -6.77 2.05 5.83
N ARG A 181 -7.90 1.39 5.55
CA ARG A 181 -9.21 2.05 5.66
C ARG A 181 -9.41 2.65 7.05
N HIS A 182 -9.95 3.86 7.11
CA HIS A 182 -10.21 4.64 8.33
C HIS A 182 -8.95 5.09 9.10
N LYS A 183 -7.73 4.85 8.59
CA LYS A 183 -6.50 5.45 9.11
C LYS A 183 -6.13 6.69 8.33
N LYS A 184 -5.31 7.53 8.95
CA LYS A 184 -4.71 8.72 8.32
C LYS A 184 -3.21 8.63 8.47
N LEU A 185 -2.52 8.89 7.38
CA LEU A 185 -1.08 8.94 7.27
C LEU A 185 -0.60 10.33 7.66
N ALA A 186 0.34 10.42 8.60
CA ALA A 186 1.06 11.66 8.85
C ALA A 186 1.97 11.96 7.65
N VAL A 187 1.97 13.21 7.21
CA VAL A 187 2.77 13.66 6.07
C VAL A 187 3.52 14.94 6.44
N THR A 188 4.65 15.14 5.80
CA THR A 188 5.35 16.43 5.81
C THR A 188 4.72 17.30 4.73
N VAL A 189 4.38 18.54 5.08
CA VAL A 189 4.00 19.56 4.09
C VAL A 189 5.28 20.29 3.71
N GLU A 190 5.57 20.32 2.40
CA GLU A 190 6.76 20.94 1.81
C GLU A 190 6.56 22.45 1.54
#